data_AF-J9F806-F1
#
_entry.id   AF-J9F806-F1
#
_cell.length_a   1.000
_cell.length_b   1.000
_cell.length_c   1.000
_cell.angle_alpha   90.00
_cell.angle_beta   90.00
_cell.angle_gamma   90.00
#
_symmetry.space_group_name_H-M   'P 1'
#
loop_
_entity.id
_entity.type
_entity.pdbx_description
1 polymer ?
#
loop_
_entity_poly.entity_id
_entity_poly.type
_entity_poly.pdbx_seq_one_letter_code
_entity_poly.pdbx_strand_id
1 'polypeptide(L)'
;MHTLLVRILEHRQLSHAGQLFTISDYDVITDLHRTLAKIKSIFNAPDYCHNANDQSVVEIVLARITAAIREMNSIETYAPALVDTLGSCLSHEMTTTDLSGVIMNTPHCKIACELLNSLFLHYSKKSVMTVTVPTAIRALSCGSDELTRNTTGYLSLAAIHNGRLLAQYSLQIITNILSGNFSLVRVIPQLYPENREPFHAHFPQILKLLQNEQTDQSERLSILQFTSMVANANPDLILKHLDDLDIFLFHPPTRTAVLHIFLSLISLNRTFALVPHLDALRRAAKAADSDNTLAIMAKIIGVIGRNDSNTAHIAVDDLITMSCRLSGSLPTILKEIEGVAECFPAAVYPHLAFIRSIPETLPSTSAVCARIRALS
;
A
#
# COMPACT_ATOMS: atom_id res chain seq x y z
N MET A 1 -9.05 -20.23 39.62
CA MET A 1 -9.02 -18.77 39.50
C MET A 1 -8.37 -18.23 40.75
N HIS A 2 -7.18 -17.66 40.60
CA HIS A 2 -6.40 -17.04 41.67
C HIS A 2 -7.27 -16.09 42.50
N THR A 3 -7.11 -16.07 43.81
CA THR A 3 -8.00 -15.36 44.75
C THR A 3 -8.09 -13.85 44.45
N LEU A 4 -6.99 -13.23 44.01
CA LEU A 4 -6.99 -11.82 43.58
C LEU A 4 -7.80 -11.60 42.28
N LEU A 5 -7.75 -12.52 41.32
CA LEU A 5 -8.57 -12.45 40.11
C LEU A 5 -10.06 -12.57 40.46
N VAL A 6 -10.41 -13.46 41.39
CA VAL A 6 -11.77 -13.59 41.93
C VAL A 6 -12.23 -12.29 42.60
N ARG A 7 -11.42 -11.72 43.49
CA ARG A 7 -11.78 -10.45 44.17
C ARG A 7 -12.05 -9.30 43.20
N ILE A 8 -11.31 -9.24 42.11
CA ILE A 8 -11.45 -8.15 41.14
C ILE A 8 -12.60 -8.44 40.17
N LEU A 9 -12.70 -9.66 39.62
CA LEU A 9 -13.73 -10.02 38.64
C LEU A 9 -15.10 -10.38 39.22
N GLU A 10 -15.20 -10.72 40.50
CA GLU A 10 -16.47 -11.05 41.15
C GLU A 10 -16.92 -9.98 42.15
N HIS A 11 -15.97 -9.34 42.85
CA HIS A 11 -16.30 -8.34 43.88
C HIS A 11 -15.97 -6.90 43.48
N ARG A 12 -15.46 -6.67 42.26
CA ARG A 12 -15.15 -5.33 41.71
C ARG A 12 -14.22 -4.49 42.60
N GLN A 13 -13.31 -5.16 43.32
CA GLN A 13 -12.43 -4.52 44.29
C GLN A 13 -11.19 -3.90 43.62
N LEU A 14 -11.38 -2.79 42.91
CA LEU A 14 -10.28 -2.07 42.24
C LEU A 14 -9.18 -1.55 43.18
N SER A 15 -9.45 -1.42 44.48
CA SER A 15 -8.41 -1.07 45.47
C SER A 15 -7.23 -2.06 45.52
N HIS A 16 -7.44 -3.29 45.04
CA HIS A 16 -6.41 -4.33 44.97
C HIS A 16 -5.86 -4.51 43.54
N ALA A 17 -6.28 -3.70 42.58
CA ALA A 17 -5.95 -3.90 41.16
C ALA A 17 -4.44 -3.85 40.88
N GLY A 18 -3.70 -2.99 41.60
CA GLY A 18 -2.23 -2.96 41.52
C GLY A 18 -1.54 -4.26 41.95
N GLN A 19 -2.19 -5.07 42.79
CA GLN A 19 -1.67 -6.38 43.22
C GLN A 19 -1.84 -7.47 42.16
N LEU A 20 -2.57 -7.22 41.06
CA LEU A 20 -2.64 -8.19 39.95
C LEU A 20 -1.27 -8.47 39.33
N PHE A 21 -0.39 -7.47 39.34
CA PHE A 21 0.95 -7.58 38.77
C PHE A 21 1.94 -8.31 39.68
N THR A 22 1.56 -8.65 40.91
CA THR A 22 2.37 -9.52 41.78
C THR A 22 2.03 -11.01 41.60
N ILE A 23 0.93 -11.34 40.91
CA ILE A 23 0.56 -12.72 40.56
C ILE A 23 1.55 -13.23 39.52
N SER A 24 2.04 -14.46 39.72
CA SER A 24 2.94 -15.11 38.77
C SER A 24 2.26 -15.27 37.41
N ASP A 25 3.03 -15.13 36.31
CA ASP A 25 2.47 -15.30 34.96
C ASP A 25 1.90 -16.72 34.78
N TYR A 26 2.48 -17.72 35.43
CA TYR A 26 1.99 -19.10 35.41
C TYR A 26 0.58 -19.23 36.00
N ASP A 27 0.30 -18.59 37.13
CA ASP A 27 -1.03 -18.63 37.76
C ASP A 27 -2.08 -17.91 36.90
N VAL A 28 -1.70 -16.78 36.29
CA VAL A 28 -2.58 -16.03 35.36
C VAL A 28 -2.93 -16.90 34.15
N ILE A 29 -1.94 -17.57 33.56
CA ILE A 29 -2.12 -18.44 32.39
C ILE A 29 -2.95 -19.69 32.72
N THR A 30 -2.72 -20.30 33.88
CA THR A 30 -3.47 -21.50 34.32
C THR A 30 -4.96 -21.22 34.42
N ASP A 31 -5.34 -19.99 34.80
CA ASP A 31 -6.72 -19.58 34.95
C ASP A 31 -7.31 -18.83 33.74
N LEU A 32 -6.52 -18.61 32.68
CA LEU A 32 -6.84 -17.73 31.55
C LEU A 32 -8.24 -17.95 30.97
N HIS A 33 -8.63 -19.19 30.68
CA HIS A 33 -9.93 -19.48 30.06
C HIS A 33 -11.11 -19.09 30.96
N ARG A 34 -11.00 -19.33 32.27
CA ARG A 34 -12.04 -18.93 33.24
C ARG A 34 -12.09 -17.42 33.38
N THR A 35 -10.92 -16.79 33.40
CA THR A 35 -10.79 -15.33 33.49
C THR A 35 -11.39 -14.64 32.26
N LEU A 36 -11.09 -15.10 31.05
CA LEU A 36 -11.68 -14.57 29.79
C LEU A 36 -13.19 -14.81 29.72
N ALA A 37 -13.68 -15.98 30.15
CA ALA A 37 -15.11 -16.24 30.23
C ALA A 37 -15.83 -15.24 31.16
N LYS A 38 -15.21 -14.90 32.29
CA LYS A 38 -15.77 -13.91 33.21
C LYS A 38 -15.69 -12.49 32.64
N ILE A 39 -14.59 -12.11 32.01
CA ILE A 39 -14.46 -10.83 31.28
C ILE A 39 -15.59 -10.68 30.26
N LYS A 40 -15.84 -11.70 29.44
CA LYS A 40 -16.97 -11.72 28.48
C LYS A 40 -18.31 -11.51 29.17
N SER A 41 -18.55 -12.20 30.29
CA SER A 41 -19.78 -12.00 31.07
C SER A 41 -19.95 -10.57 31.58
N ILE A 42 -18.86 -9.85 31.85
CA ILE A 42 -18.90 -8.47 32.35
C ILE A 42 -19.19 -7.52 31.20
N PHE A 43 -18.42 -7.55 30.11
CA PHE A 43 -18.61 -6.58 29.03
C PHE A 43 -19.85 -6.85 28.16
N ASN A 44 -20.43 -8.05 28.24
CA ASN A 44 -21.72 -8.36 27.61
C ASN A 44 -22.93 -7.89 28.45
N ALA A 45 -22.71 -7.35 29.65
CA ALA A 45 -23.78 -6.80 30.48
C ALA A 45 -24.35 -5.50 29.85
N PRO A 46 -25.67 -5.28 29.90
CA PRO A 46 -26.31 -4.15 29.22
C PRO A 46 -25.89 -2.78 29.80
N ASP A 47 -25.48 -2.74 31.07
CA ASP A 47 -25.03 -1.53 31.77
C ASP A 47 -23.52 -1.28 31.64
N TYR A 48 -22.78 -2.16 30.96
CA TYR A 48 -21.31 -2.09 30.88
C TYR A 48 -20.81 -0.72 30.38
N CYS A 49 -21.43 -0.16 29.34
CA CYS A 49 -21.04 1.14 28.77
C CYS A 49 -21.16 2.31 29.75
N HIS A 50 -21.96 2.17 30.81
CA HIS A 50 -22.21 3.20 31.83
C HIS A 50 -21.54 2.90 33.18
N ASN A 51 -21.01 1.69 33.35
CA ASN A 51 -20.38 1.24 34.58
C ASN A 51 -18.85 1.35 34.49
N ALA A 52 -18.31 2.49 34.95
CA ALA A 52 -16.88 2.76 34.94
C ALA A 52 -16.05 1.74 35.76
N ASN A 53 -16.62 1.17 36.81
CA ASN A 53 -15.94 0.17 37.64
C ASN A 53 -15.73 -1.13 36.84
N ASP A 54 -16.79 -1.61 36.19
CA ASP A 54 -16.72 -2.79 35.33
C ASP A 54 -15.75 -2.59 34.16
N GLN A 55 -15.73 -1.40 33.57
CA GLN A 55 -14.77 -1.04 32.51
C GLN A 55 -13.33 -1.13 32.99
N SER A 56 -12.99 -0.48 34.12
CA SER A 56 -11.63 -0.54 34.68
C SER A 56 -11.22 -1.95 35.10
N VAL A 57 -12.16 -2.75 35.62
CA VAL A 57 -11.92 -4.15 35.97
C VAL A 57 -11.57 -4.97 34.72
N VAL A 58 -12.30 -4.80 33.62
CA VAL A 58 -12.02 -5.51 32.37
C VAL A 58 -10.67 -5.07 31.80
N GLU A 59 -10.42 -3.77 31.69
CA GLU A 59 -9.16 -3.21 31.15
C GLU A 59 -7.93 -3.73 31.92
N ILE A 60 -7.93 -3.65 33.26
CA ILE A 60 -6.74 -4.03 34.03
C ILE A 60 -6.49 -5.55 34.03
N VAL A 61 -7.55 -6.36 34.07
CA VAL A 61 -7.40 -7.82 34.04
C VAL A 61 -6.96 -8.27 32.65
N LEU A 62 -7.50 -7.65 31.59
CA LEU A 62 -7.09 -7.93 30.22
C LEU A 62 -5.62 -7.57 29.99
N ALA A 63 -5.18 -6.39 30.44
CA ALA A 63 -3.78 -5.98 30.39
C ALA A 63 -2.86 -6.96 31.13
N ARG A 64 -3.31 -7.52 32.26
CA ARG A 64 -2.53 -8.53 32.99
C ARG A 64 -2.44 -9.84 32.23
N ILE A 65 -3.53 -10.30 31.61
CA ILE A 65 -3.55 -11.52 30.77
C ILE A 65 -2.61 -11.35 29.57
N THR A 66 -2.73 -10.25 28.82
CA THR A 66 -1.91 -10.03 27.62
C THR A 66 -0.44 -9.90 27.98
N ALA A 67 -0.10 -9.28 29.12
CA ALA A 67 1.25 -9.27 29.67
C ALA A 67 1.75 -10.68 29.99
N ALA A 68 0.98 -11.50 30.72
CA ALA A 68 1.40 -12.86 31.08
C ALA A 68 1.62 -13.75 29.85
N ILE A 69 0.77 -13.63 28.82
CA ILE A 69 0.94 -14.36 27.54
C ILE A 69 2.25 -13.98 26.87
N ARG A 70 2.59 -12.68 26.87
CA ARG A 70 3.81 -12.14 26.28
C ARG A 70 5.05 -12.61 27.03
N GLU A 71 5.09 -12.47 28.36
CA GLU A 71 6.24 -12.86 29.17
C GLU A 71 6.49 -14.38 29.12
N MET A 72 5.43 -15.18 29.03
CA MET A 72 5.51 -16.65 28.87
C MET A 72 5.71 -17.09 27.42
N ASN A 73 5.78 -16.17 26.45
CA ASN A 73 5.86 -16.44 25.01
C ASN A 73 4.86 -17.51 24.51
N SER A 74 3.63 -17.45 25.03
CA SER A 74 2.62 -18.53 24.88
C SER A 74 1.46 -18.17 23.93
N ILE A 75 1.64 -17.11 23.13
CA ILE A 75 0.59 -16.56 22.26
C ILE A 75 -0.01 -17.58 21.29
N GLU A 76 0.77 -18.51 20.75
CA GLU A 76 0.28 -19.50 19.79
C GLU A 76 -0.76 -20.43 20.39
N THR A 77 -0.63 -20.73 21.69
CA THR A 77 -1.58 -21.54 22.44
C THR A 77 -2.87 -20.78 22.73
N TYR A 78 -2.77 -19.48 23.05
CA TYR A 78 -3.88 -18.69 23.58
C TYR A 78 -4.53 -17.72 22.59
N ALA A 79 -3.96 -17.55 21.40
CA ALA A 79 -4.52 -16.72 20.34
C ALA A 79 -5.99 -17.06 20.01
N PRO A 80 -6.42 -18.34 19.91
CA PRO A 80 -7.83 -18.65 19.68
C PRO A 80 -8.77 -18.11 20.76
N ALA A 81 -8.34 -18.14 22.03
CA ALA A 81 -9.16 -17.64 23.15
C ALA A 81 -9.25 -16.10 23.16
N LEU A 82 -8.16 -15.42 22.80
CA LEU A 82 -8.16 -13.97 22.62
C LEU A 82 -9.01 -13.55 21.43
N VAL A 83 -8.94 -14.28 20.31
CA VAL A 83 -9.77 -14.05 19.12
C VAL A 83 -11.25 -14.28 19.41
N ASP A 84 -11.61 -15.31 20.18
CA ASP A 84 -12.99 -15.54 20.64
C ASP A 84 -13.50 -14.37 21.49
N THR A 85 -12.67 -13.87 22.40
CA THR A 85 -12.99 -12.69 23.21
C THR A 85 -13.17 -11.44 22.36
N LEU A 86 -12.28 -11.23 21.37
CA LEU A 86 -12.39 -10.15 20.39
C LEU A 86 -13.67 -10.27 19.57
N GLY A 87 -14.02 -11.47 19.10
CA GLY A 87 -15.24 -11.73 18.33
C GLY A 87 -16.50 -11.41 19.12
N SER A 88 -16.53 -11.75 20.41
CA SER A 88 -17.63 -11.37 21.33
C SER A 88 -17.69 -9.86 21.52
N CYS A 89 -16.54 -9.18 21.58
CA CYS A 89 -16.47 -7.73 21.70
C CYS A 89 -17.02 -7.02 20.45
N LEU A 90 -16.61 -7.47 19.26
CA LEU A 90 -17.06 -6.96 17.95
C LEU A 90 -18.56 -7.19 17.65
N SER A 91 -19.27 -7.91 18.53
CA SER A 91 -20.72 -8.08 18.43
C SER A 91 -21.50 -6.91 19.06
N HIS A 92 -20.80 -5.98 19.71
CA HIS A 92 -21.36 -4.75 20.28
C HIS A 92 -21.05 -3.54 19.40
N GLU A 93 -21.76 -2.44 19.62
CA GLU A 93 -21.50 -1.18 18.94
C GLU A 93 -20.12 -0.61 19.35
N MET A 94 -19.28 -0.26 18.37
CA MET A 94 -17.95 0.30 18.62
C MET A 94 -17.97 1.80 18.86
N THR A 95 -19.05 2.47 18.45
CA THR A 95 -19.22 3.92 18.56
C THR A 95 -20.59 4.26 19.10
N THR A 96 -20.68 5.27 19.95
CA THR A 96 -21.92 5.89 20.38
C THR A 96 -21.92 7.37 20.04
N THR A 97 -23.10 7.97 19.91
CA THR A 97 -23.23 9.42 19.73
C THR A 97 -23.59 10.05 21.06
N ASP A 98 -22.85 11.08 21.46
CA ASP A 98 -23.15 11.81 22.69
C ASP A 98 -24.32 12.81 22.50
N LEU A 99 -24.71 13.49 23.58
CA LEU A 99 -25.81 14.47 23.56
C LEU A 99 -25.52 15.69 22.66
N SER A 100 -24.26 15.91 22.28
CA SER A 100 -23.82 17.00 21.40
C SER A 100 -23.68 16.58 19.94
N GLY A 101 -23.98 15.31 19.61
CA GLY A 101 -23.85 14.76 18.27
C GLY A 101 -22.44 14.28 17.91
N VAL A 102 -21.51 14.25 18.89
CA VAL A 102 -20.14 13.80 18.68
C VAL A 102 -20.06 12.29 18.79
N ILE A 103 -19.43 11.66 17.79
CA ILE A 103 -19.17 10.22 17.76
C ILE A 103 -18.02 9.92 18.72
N MET A 104 -18.26 9.02 19.67
CA MET A 104 -17.29 8.58 20.66
C MET A 104 -17.09 7.07 20.61
N ASN A 105 -15.86 6.61 20.87
CA ASN A 105 -15.56 5.18 20.96
C ASN A 105 -16.14 4.59 22.26
N THR A 106 -16.79 3.43 22.13
CA THR A 106 -17.30 2.69 23.28
C THR A 106 -16.17 1.99 24.05
N PRO A 107 -16.41 1.55 25.30
CA PRO A 107 -15.47 0.70 26.01
C PRO A 107 -15.16 -0.61 25.26
N HIS A 108 -16.10 -1.13 24.46
CA HIS A 108 -15.85 -2.28 23.59
C HIS A 108 -14.80 -1.97 22.52
N CYS A 109 -14.83 -0.79 21.91
CA CYS A 109 -13.79 -0.38 20.95
C CYS A 109 -12.38 -0.41 21.57
N LYS A 110 -12.24 0.02 22.83
CA LYS A 110 -10.95 -0.02 23.54
C LYS A 110 -10.44 -1.46 23.73
N ILE A 111 -11.32 -2.36 24.20
CA ILE A 111 -11.00 -3.78 24.36
C ILE A 111 -10.58 -4.39 23.01
N ALA A 112 -11.34 -4.10 21.95
CA ALA A 112 -11.05 -4.61 20.61
C ALA A 112 -9.67 -4.13 20.11
N CYS A 113 -9.36 -2.84 20.28
CA CYS A 113 -8.05 -2.27 19.95
C CYS A 113 -6.91 -2.93 20.73
N GLU A 114 -7.07 -3.15 22.05
CA GLU A 114 -6.05 -3.79 22.88
C GLU A 114 -5.80 -5.24 22.47
N LEU A 115 -6.87 -6.02 22.25
CA LEU A 115 -6.79 -7.41 21.80
C LEU A 115 -6.12 -7.53 20.43
N LEU A 116 -6.52 -6.68 19.47
CA LEU A 116 -5.89 -6.63 18.15
C LEU A 116 -4.41 -6.28 18.27
N ASN A 117 -4.06 -5.26 19.05
CA ASN A 117 -2.67 -4.89 19.28
C ASN A 117 -1.85 -6.07 19.82
N SER A 118 -2.35 -6.75 20.86
CA SER A 118 -1.68 -7.91 21.46
C SER A 118 -1.48 -9.06 20.47
N LEU A 119 -2.49 -9.36 19.64
CA LEU A 119 -2.41 -10.42 18.63
C LEU A 119 -1.45 -10.06 17.49
N PHE A 120 -1.48 -8.82 17.01
CA PHE A 120 -0.66 -8.36 15.90
C PHE A 120 0.78 -8.03 16.27
N LEU A 121 1.14 -7.93 17.55
CA LEU A 121 2.57 -7.96 17.96
C LEU A 121 3.29 -9.22 17.46
N HIS A 122 2.55 -10.27 17.15
CA HIS A 122 3.06 -11.54 16.63
C HIS A 122 2.67 -11.76 15.15
N TYR A 123 2.58 -10.69 14.35
CA TYR A 123 2.16 -10.75 12.94
C TYR A 123 3.02 -11.68 12.06
N SER A 124 4.26 -11.99 12.46
CA SER A 124 5.14 -12.93 11.74
C SER A 124 4.79 -14.40 11.98
N LYS A 125 4.03 -14.72 13.05
CA LYS A 125 3.64 -16.08 13.40
C LYS A 125 2.38 -16.49 12.62
N LYS A 126 2.55 -17.38 11.64
CA LYS A 126 1.46 -17.86 10.78
C LYS A 126 0.31 -18.53 11.54
N SER A 127 0.61 -19.31 12.58
CA SER A 127 -0.36 -19.96 13.47
C SER A 127 -1.32 -18.94 14.11
N VAL A 128 -0.76 -17.85 14.67
CA VAL A 128 -1.52 -16.74 15.26
C VAL A 128 -2.32 -16.00 14.20
N MET A 129 -1.70 -15.62 13.08
CA MET A 129 -2.38 -14.85 12.05
C MET A 129 -3.52 -15.62 11.37
N THR A 130 -3.41 -16.94 11.26
CA THR A 130 -4.47 -17.81 10.70
C THR A 130 -5.79 -17.67 11.47
N VAL A 131 -5.73 -17.52 12.80
CA VAL A 131 -6.93 -17.33 13.62
C VAL A 131 -7.32 -15.85 13.78
N THR A 132 -6.35 -14.94 13.74
CA THR A 132 -6.59 -13.50 13.98
C THR A 132 -7.13 -12.74 12.76
N VAL A 133 -6.58 -12.97 11.57
CA VAL A 133 -6.90 -12.21 10.35
C VAL A 133 -8.40 -12.20 10.03
N PRO A 134 -9.16 -13.32 10.09
CA PRO A 134 -10.59 -13.31 9.78
C PRO A 134 -11.37 -12.34 10.67
N THR A 135 -11.06 -12.30 11.97
CA THR A 135 -11.71 -11.41 12.94
C THR A 135 -11.23 -9.97 12.79
N ALA A 136 -9.97 -9.75 12.41
CA ALA A 136 -9.47 -8.41 12.09
C ALA A 136 -10.16 -7.82 10.85
N ILE A 137 -10.40 -8.62 9.80
CA ILE A 137 -11.15 -8.18 8.61
C ILE A 137 -12.57 -7.77 8.99
N ARG A 138 -13.24 -8.49 9.90
CA ARG A 138 -14.53 -8.08 10.45
C ARG A 138 -14.47 -6.74 11.19
N ALA A 139 -13.40 -6.51 11.97
CA ALA A 139 -13.23 -5.29 12.75
C ALA A 139 -13.20 -4.01 11.88
N LEU A 140 -12.72 -4.10 10.63
CA LEU A 140 -12.74 -2.99 9.67
C LEU A 140 -14.16 -2.49 9.35
N SER A 141 -15.16 -3.35 9.47
CA SER A 141 -16.55 -3.03 9.11
C SER A 141 -17.41 -2.64 10.32
N CYS A 142 -16.82 -2.45 11.51
CA CYS A 142 -17.53 -2.16 12.74
C CYS A 142 -17.76 -0.65 13.03
N GLY A 143 -17.39 0.24 12.10
CA GLY A 143 -17.78 1.66 12.11
C GLY A 143 -16.94 2.63 12.95
N SER A 144 -16.02 2.14 13.81
CA SER A 144 -15.07 3.03 14.51
C SER A 144 -13.88 3.39 13.62
N ASP A 145 -13.62 4.68 13.45
CA ASP A 145 -12.46 5.20 12.71
C ASP A 145 -11.13 4.78 13.35
N GLU A 146 -11.07 4.79 14.69
CA GLU A 146 -9.86 4.39 15.43
C GLU A 146 -9.56 2.90 15.23
N LEU A 147 -10.59 2.05 15.41
CA LEU A 147 -10.46 0.61 15.20
C LEU A 147 -10.07 0.30 13.75
N THR A 148 -10.71 0.94 12.79
CA THR A 148 -10.44 0.78 11.36
C THR A 148 -9.00 1.18 11.02
N ARG A 149 -8.55 2.34 11.49
CA ARG A 149 -7.19 2.83 11.28
C ARG A 149 -6.13 1.90 11.89
N ASN A 150 -6.32 1.48 13.14
CA ASN A 150 -5.39 0.58 13.83
C ASN A 150 -5.31 -0.78 13.11
N THR A 151 -6.47 -1.35 12.81
CA THR A 151 -6.59 -2.64 12.09
C THR A 151 -5.93 -2.57 10.71
N THR A 152 -6.06 -1.45 10.00
CA THR A 152 -5.42 -1.22 8.70
C THR A 152 -3.89 -1.22 8.80
N GLY A 153 -3.35 -0.55 9.82
CA GLY A 153 -1.91 -0.58 10.09
C GLY A 153 -1.42 -2.00 10.38
N TYR A 154 -2.16 -2.75 11.20
CA TYR A 154 -1.83 -4.13 11.53
C TYR A 154 -1.89 -5.09 10.32
N LEU A 155 -2.91 -4.97 9.49
CA LEU A 155 -3.02 -5.77 8.26
C LEU A 155 -1.91 -5.43 7.26
N SER A 156 -1.47 -4.18 7.21
CA SER A 156 -0.33 -3.77 6.38
C SER A 156 0.97 -4.45 6.81
N LEU A 157 1.19 -4.61 8.11
CA LEU A 157 2.34 -5.37 8.64
C LEU A 157 2.18 -6.87 8.37
N ALA A 158 0.99 -7.42 8.60
CA ALA A 158 0.73 -8.85 8.41
C ALA A 158 0.83 -9.28 6.94
N ALA A 159 0.50 -8.40 5.98
CA ALA A 159 0.59 -8.65 4.55
C ALA A 159 2.01 -9.04 4.10
N ILE A 160 3.05 -8.54 4.78
CA ILE A 160 4.47 -8.83 4.45
C ILE A 160 4.78 -10.33 4.61
N HIS A 161 4.26 -10.97 5.65
CA HIS A 161 4.54 -12.37 5.96
C HIS A 161 3.40 -13.32 5.61
N ASN A 162 2.17 -12.81 5.52
CA ASN A 162 0.95 -13.62 5.40
C ASN A 162 0.10 -13.22 4.17
N GLY A 163 0.71 -12.68 3.11
CA GLY A 163 0.02 -12.24 1.90
C GLY A 163 -0.98 -13.27 1.34
N ARG A 164 -0.58 -14.56 1.29
CA ARG A 164 -1.46 -15.66 0.84
C ARG A 164 -2.71 -15.86 1.69
N LEU A 165 -2.62 -15.65 3.01
CA LEU A 165 -3.77 -15.73 3.90
C LEU A 165 -4.70 -14.53 3.68
N LEU A 166 -4.14 -13.32 3.60
CA LEU A 166 -4.92 -12.09 3.36
C LEU A 166 -5.59 -12.09 1.99
N ALA A 167 -4.98 -12.70 0.97
CA ALA A 167 -5.53 -12.82 -0.37
C ALA A 167 -6.83 -13.64 -0.46
N GLN A 168 -7.16 -14.41 0.59
CA GLN A 168 -8.47 -15.08 0.70
C GLN A 168 -9.60 -14.08 1.00
N TYR A 169 -9.25 -12.90 1.52
CA TYR A 169 -10.16 -11.82 1.90
C TYR A 169 -10.09 -10.62 0.93
N SER A 170 -9.58 -10.83 -0.29
CA SER A 170 -9.36 -9.74 -1.27
C SER A 170 -10.63 -8.93 -1.53
N LEU A 171 -11.81 -9.56 -1.64
CA LEU A 171 -13.06 -8.84 -1.87
C LEU A 171 -13.40 -7.92 -0.71
N GLN A 172 -13.31 -8.40 0.54
CA GLN A 172 -13.57 -7.59 1.72
C GLN A 172 -12.58 -6.42 1.83
N ILE A 173 -11.30 -6.65 1.51
CA ILE A 173 -10.28 -5.60 1.50
C ILE A 173 -10.62 -4.54 0.45
N ILE A 174 -10.98 -4.95 -0.78
CA ILE A 174 -11.35 -4.01 -1.84
C ILE A 174 -12.62 -3.23 -1.43
N THR A 175 -13.63 -3.88 -0.87
CA THR A 175 -14.83 -3.18 -0.37
C THR A 175 -14.47 -2.13 0.66
N ASN A 176 -13.61 -2.43 1.65
CA ASN A 176 -13.20 -1.46 2.66
C ASN A 176 -12.41 -0.28 2.05
N ILE A 177 -11.56 -0.54 1.05
CA ILE A 177 -10.84 0.50 0.30
C ILE A 177 -11.83 1.45 -0.38
N LEU A 178 -12.80 0.89 -1.10
CA LEU A 178 -13.80 1.66 -1.85
C LEU A 178 -14.77 2.41 -0.91
N SER A 179 -14.95 1.93 0.32
CA SER A 179 -15.73 2.61 1.37
C SER A 179 -14.99 3.77 2.06
N GLY A 180 -13.74 4.07 1.68
CA GLY A 180 -13.00 5.23 2.17
C GLY A 180 -11.73 4.91 2.96
N ASN A 181 -11.44 3.64 3.23
CA ASN A 181 -10.21 3.24 3.92
C ASN A 181 -9.04 3.09 2.92
N PHE A 182 -8.57 4.21 2.38
CA PHE A 182 -7.56 4.22 1.32
C PHE A 182 -6.20 3.66 1.76
N SER A 183 -5.88 3.73 3.04
CA SER A 183 -4.61 3.21 3.56
C SER A 183 -4.45 1.71 3.38
N LEU A 184 -5.55 0.95 3.25
CA LEU A 184 -5.50 -0.47 2.90
C LEU A 184 -4.97 -0.74 1.49
N VAL A 185 -4.95 0.24 0.59
CA VAL A 185 -4.39 0.07 -0.76
C VAL A 185 -2.92 -0.36 -0.72
N ARG A 186 -2.20 0.02 0.34
CA ARG A 186 -0.80 -0.37 0.57
C ARG A 186 -0.60 -1.88 0.66
N VAL A 187 -1.65 -2.64 0.97
CA VAL A 187 -1.58 -4.11 1.04
C VAL A 187 -1.68 -4.75 -0.35
N ILE A 188 -2.35 -4.11 -1.32
CA ILE A 188 -2.69 -4.69 -2.62
C ILE A 188 -1.48 -5.29 -3.35
N PRO A 189 -0.31 -4.61 -3.44
CA PRO A 189 0.85 -5.18 -4.13
C PRO A 189 1.31 -6.54 -3.57
N GLN A 190 1.09 -6.81 -2.28
CA GLN A 190 1.43 -8.10 -1.66
C GLN A 190 0.36 -9.17 -1.87
N LEU A 191 -0.90 -8.77 -2.05
CA LEU A 191 -2.02 -9.69 -2.24
C LEU A 191 -2.19 -10.09 -3.70
N TYR A 192 -1.87 -9.18 -4.62
CA TYR A 192 -2.08 -9.37 -6.04
C TYR A 192 -1.40 -10.62 -6.64
N PRO A 193 -0.15 -10.99 -6.28
CA PRO A 193 0.48 -12.20 -6.79
C PRO A 193 -0.28 -13.49 -6.42
N GLU A 194 -0.94 -13.49 -5.26
CA GLU A 194 -1.61 -14.66 -4.67
C GLU A 194 -3.05 -14.83 -5.17
N ASN A 195 -3.75 -13.74 -5.50
CA ASN A 195 -5.13 -13.81 -5.99
C ASN A 195 -5.45 -12.62 -6.92
N ARG A 196 -5.39 -12.82 -8.24
CA ARG A 196 -5.48 -11.74 -9.24
C ARG A 196 -6.90 -11.34 -9.63
N GLU A 197 -7.83 -12.29 -9.72
CA GLU A 197 -9.16 -12.09 -10.31
C GLU A 197 -9.97 -10.96 -9.65
N PRO A 198 -10.07 -10.85 -8.31
CA PRO A 198 -10.83 -9.78 -7.66
C PRO A 198 -10.25 -8.39 -7.96
N PHE A 199 -8.93 -8.28 -8.03
CA PHE A 199 -8.26 -7.02 -8.31
C PHE A 199 -8.39 -6.61 -9.78
N HIS A 200 -8.42 -7.56 -10.72
CA HIS A 200 -8.70 -7.26 -12.13
C HIS A 200 -10.13 -6.75 -12.31
N ALA A 201 -11.11 -7.40 -11.65
CA ALA A 201 -12.51 -7.00 -11.73
C ALA A 201 -12.77 -5.60 -11.17
N HIS A 202 -11.98 -5.14 -10.19
CA HIS A 202 -12.15 -3.85 -9.53
C HIS A 202 -11.04 -2.84 -9.87
N PHE A 203 -10.18 -3.18 -10.84
CA PHE A 203 -9.05 -2.34 -11.24
C PHE A 203 -9.43 -0.89 -11.58
N PRO A 204 -10.48 -0.62 -12.40
CA PRO A 204 -10.84 0.76 -12.74
C PRO A 204 -11.27 1.59 -11.52
N GLN A 205 -11.91 0.95 -10.54
CA GLN A 205 -12.34 1.62 -9.31
C GLN A 205 -11.15 1.97 -8.42
N ILE A 206 -10.19 1.04 -8.29
CA ILE A 206 -8.95 1.26 -7.53
C ILE A 206 -8.08 2.31 -8.21
N LEU A 207 -7.99 2.29 -9.54
CA LEU A 207 -7.19 3.27 -10.29
C LEU A 207 -7.73 4.70 -10.13
N LYS A 208 -9.06 4.88 -10.12
CA LYS A 208 -9.70 6.18 -9.87
C LYS A 208 -9.30 6.81 -8.53
N LEU A 209 -8.88 6.02 -7.54
CA LEU A 209 -8.39 6.53 -6.27
C LEU A 209 -7.11 7.37 -6.42
N LEU A 210 -6.33 7.19 -7.49
CA LEU A 210 -5.16 8.03 -7.76
C LEU A 210 -5.52 9.53 -7.82
N GLN A 211 -6.67 9.85 -8.38
CA GLN A 211 -7.18 11.22 -8.57
C GLN A 211 -7.94 11.74 -7.35
N ASN A 212 -8.19 10.91 -6.33
CA ASN A 212 -8.87 11.33 -5.12
C ASN A 212 -7.94 12.23 -4.27
N GLU A 213 -8.47 13.35 -3.79
CA GLU A 213 -7.75 14.30 -2.94
C GLU A 213 -7.37 13.72 -1.58
N GLN A 214 -8.20 12.81 -1.05
CA GLN A 214 -7.98 12.17 0.25
C GLN A 214 -6.87 11.11 0.24
N THR A 215 -6.45 10.67 -0.94
CA THR A 215 -5.39 9.67 -1.08
C THR A 215 -4.03 10.32 -0.86
N ASP A 216 -3.21 9.73 0.01
CA ASP A 216 -1.88 10.24 0.31
C ASP A 216 -0.82 9.83 -0.75
N GLN A 217 0.40 10.37 -0.63
CA GLN A 217 1.48 10.05 -1.58
C GLN A 217 1.89 8.58 -1.57
N SER A 218 1.97 7.94 -0.40
CA SER A 218 2.36 6.54 -0.26
C SER A 218 1.30 5.57 -0.79
N GLU A 219 0.03 5.93 -0.65
CA GLU A 219 -1.13 5.24 -1.22
C GLU A 219 -1.10 5.35 -2.74
N ARG A 220 -0.89 6.56 -3.30
CA ARG A 220 -0.73 6.74 -4.76
C ARG A 220 0.41 5.89 -5.32
N LEU A 221 1.55 5.84 -4.64
CA LEU A 221 2.67 4.99 -5.04
C LEU A 221 2.32 3.50 -5.01
N SER A 222 1.54 3.07 -4.01
CA SER A 222 1.08 1.68 -3.91
C SER A 222 0.11 1.33 -5.05
N ILE A 223 -0.78 2.25 -5.44
CA ILE A 223 -1.65 2.08 -6.62
C ILE A 223 -0.79 1.96 -7.87
N LEU A 224 0.20 2.84 -8.07
CA LEU A 224 1.07 2.78 -9.25
C LEU A 224 1.92 1.50 -9.29
N GLN A 225 2.39 1.01 -8.14
CA GLN A 225 3.05 -0.29 -8.05
C GLN A 225 2.10 -1.42 -8.47
N PHE A 226 0.87 -1.42 -7.95
CA PHE A 226 -0.16 -2.38 -8.35
C PHE A 226 -0.45 -2.28 -9.86
N THR A 227 -0.62 -1.08 -10.41
CA THR A 227 -0.81 -0.85 -11.84
C THR A 227 0.37 -1.39 -12.66
N SER A 228 1.61 -1.21 -12.22
CA SER A 228 2.78 -1.82 -12.86
C SER A 228 2.73 -3.35 -12.85
N MET A 229 2.29 -3.96 -11.75
CA MET A 229 2.11 -5.41 -11.68
C MET A 229 0.97 -5.92 -12.59
N VAL A 230 -0.11 -5.13 -12.72
CA VAL A 230 -1.19 -5.41 -13.67
C VAL A 230 -0.68 -5.29 -15.11
N ALA A 231 0.18 -4.32 -15.42
CA ALA A 231 0.75 -4.13 -16.76
C ALA A 231 1.50 -5.36 -17.24
N ASN A 232 2.27 -5.96 -16.31
CA ASN A 232 3.06 -7.14 -16.58
C ASN A 232 2.22 -8.43 -16.71
N ALA A 233 1.02 -8.47 -16.14
CA ALA A 233 0.19 -9.67 -16.09
C ALA A 233 -0.98 -9.66 -17.09
N ASN A 234 -1.62 -8.51 -17.29
CA ASN A 234 -2.74 -8.29 -18.19
C ASN A 234 -2.68 -6.85 -18.75
N PRO A 235 -1.82 -6.59 -19.75
CA PRO A 235 -1.59 -5.24 -20.26
C PRO A 235 -2.85 -4.61 -20.86
N ASP A 236 -3.74 -5.41 -21.45
CA ASP A 236 -4.96 -4.93 -22.13
C ASP A 236 -5.92 -4.21 -21.17
N LEU A 237 -5.86 -4.53 -19.87
CA LEU A 237 -6.63 -3.84 -18.83
C LEU A 237 -6.16 -2.40 -18.61
N ILE A 238 -4.87 -2.11 -18.83
CA ILE A 238 -4.28 -0.78 -18.61
C ILE A 238 -4.39 0.10 -19.84
N LEU A 239 -4.39 -0.47 -21.04
CA LEU A 239 -4.41 0.30 -22.29
C LEU A 239 -5.58 1.30 -22.35
N LYS A 240 -6.71 0.98 -21.71
CA LYS A 240 -7.91 1.83 -21.66
C LYS A 240 -7.83 2.98 -20.65
N HIS A 241 -6.80 3.00 -19.82
CA HIS A 241 -6.64 3.90 -18.68
C HIS A 241 -5.29 4.64 -18.69
N LEU A 242 -4.60 4.66 -19.83
CA LEU A 242 -3.31 5.36 -19.93
C LEU A 242 -3.48 6.88 -19.79
N ASP A 243 -4.58 7.44 -20.29
CA ASP A 243 -4.90 8.87 -20.15
C ASP A 243 -4.97 9.30 -18.67
N ASP A 244 -5.46 8.41 -17.79
CA ASP A 244 -5.55 8.65 -16.36
C ASP A 244 -4.17 8.78 -15.69
N LEU A 245 -3.10 8.29 -16.33
CA LEU A 245 -1.73 8.30 -15.81
C LEU A 245 -0.93 9.56 -16.19
N ASP A 246 -1.32 10.26 -17.26
CA ASP A 246 -0.54 11.39 -17.79
C ASP A 246 -0.36 12.52 -16.80
N ILE A 247 -1.39 12.82 -16.00
CA ILE A 247 -1.31 13.86 -14.97
C ILE A 247 -0.23 13.54 -13.92
N PHE A 248 0.03 12.26 -13.66
CA PHE A 248 1.01 11.80 -12.67
C PHE A 248 2.45 11.83 -13.18
N LEU A 249 2.69 12.10 -14.47
CA LEU A 249 4.02 12.42 -15.01
C LEU A 249 4.52 13.78 -14.54
N PHE A 250 3.61 14.72 -14.27
CA PHE A 250 3.98 16.08 -13.84
C PHE A 250 4.41 16.13 -12.37
N HIS A 251 3.94 15.19 -11.55
CA HIS A 251 4.26 15.13 -10.13
C HIS A 251 5.57 14.34 -9.88
N PRO A 252 6.64 14.97 -9.35
CA PRO A 252 7.93 14.31 -9.11
C PRO A 252 7.86 12.96 -8.37
N PRO A 253 7.06 12.78 -7.30
CA PRO A 253 7.07 11.51 -6.57
C PRO A 253 6.47 10.34 -7.34
N THR A 254 5.47 10.59 -8.20
CA THR A 254 4.77 9.53 -8.96
C THR A 254 5.37 9.32 -10.34
N ARG A 255 6.04 10.33 -10.89
CA ARG A 255 6.62 10.35 -12.25
C ARG A 255 7.43 9.09 -12.56
N THR A 256 8.39 8.74 -11.70
CA THR A 256 9.24 7.56 -11.90
C THR A 256 8.43 6.27 -11.98
N ALA A 257 7.39 6.12 -11.15
CA ALA A 257 6.54 4.93 -11.17
C ALA A 257 5.73 4.83 -12.47
N VAL A 258 5.18 5.95 -12.98
CA VAL A 258 4.48 5.97 -14.27
C VAL A 258 5.42 5.63 -15.43
N LEU A 259 6.64 6.19 -15.43
CA LEU A 259 7.63 5.86 -16.45
C LEU A 259 8.00 4.36 -16.45
N HIS A 260 8.07 3.72 -15.28
CA HIS A 260 8.29 2.28 -15.19
C HIS A 260 7.11 1.45 -15.73
N ILE A 261 5.87 1.92 -15.59
CA ILE A 261 4.70 1.29 -16.23
C ILE A 261 4.86 1.37 -17.76
N PHE A 262 5.23 2.53 -18.30
CA PHE A 262 5.43 2.70 -19.75
C PHE A 262 6.58 1.82 -20.28
N LEU A 263 7.70 1.73 -19.54
CA LEU A 263 8.78 0.80 -19.88
C LEU A 263 8.33 -0.66 -19.88
N SER A 264 7.43 -1.05 -18.97
CA SER A 264 6.86 -2.41 -18.92
C SER A 264 5.96 -2.68 -20.13
N LEU A 265 5.21 -1.69 -20.60
CA LEU A 265 4.42 -1.83 -21.83
C LEU A 265 5.30 -1.94 -23.08
N ILE A 266 6.41 -1.20 -23.10
CA ILE A 266 7.43 -1.31 -24.17
C ILE A 266 8.03 -2.71 -24.21
N SER A 267 8.42 -3.29 -23.08
CA SER A 267 9.01 -4.64 -23.05
C SER A 267 8.02 -5.73 -23.49
N LEU A 268 6.71 -5.46 -23.42
CA LEU A 268 5.63 -6.31 -23.90
C LEU A 268 5.20 -6.01 -25.35
N ASN A 269 5.98 -5.22 -26.10
CA ASN A 269 5.70 -4.82 -27.48
C ASN A 269 4.35 -4.10 -27.64
N ARG A 270 3.96 -3.25 -26.68
CA ARG A 270 2.74 -2.41 -26.72
C ARG A 270 3.05 -0.92 -26.96
N THR A 271 4.18 -0.62 -27.58
CA THR A 271 4.66 0.74 -27.83
C THR A 271 3.65 1.64 -28.58
N PHE A 272 2.87 1.08 -29.50
CA PHE A 272 1.83 1.81 -30.24
C PHE A 272 0.81 2.51 -29.34
N ALA A 273 0.49 1.93 -28.18
CA ALA A 273 -0.45 2.52 -27.24
C ALA A 273 0.12 3.76 -26.52
N LEU A 274 1.44 3.97 -26.56
CA LEU A 274 2.11 5.11 -25.93
C LEU A 274 2.24 6.33 -26.85
N VAL A 275 1.98 6.19 -28.15
CA VAL A 275 2.07 7.28 -29.14
C VAL A 275 1.21 8.50 -28.75
N PRO A 276 -0.06 8.34 -28.30
CA PRO A 276 -0.89 9.48 -27.89
C PRO A 276 -0.32 10.26 -26.68
N HIS A 277 0.50 9.60 -25.86
CA HIS A 277 1.05 10.15 -24.61
C HIS A 277 2.40 10.86 -24.79
N LEU A 278 2.90 10.98 -26.02
CA LEU A 278 4.16 11.68 -26.32
C LEU A 278 4.12 13.15 -25.89
N ASP A 279 3.00 13.85 -26.05
CA ASP A 279 2.90 15.25 -25.64
C ASP A 279 3.02 15.41 -24.11
N ALA A 280 2.41 14.51 -23.34
CA ALA A 280 2.54 14.49 -21.89
C ALA A 280 4.00 14.24 -21.46
N LEU A 281 4.69 13.28 -22.10
CA LEU A 281 6.11 13.00 -21.88
C LEU A 281 7.00 14.21 -22.21
N ARG A 282 6.77 14.88 -23.34
CA ARG A 282 7.48 16.10 -23.75
C ARG A 282 7.35 17.19 -22.71
N ARG A 283 6.12 17.47 -22.25
CA ARG A 283 5.88 18.50 -21.24
C ARG A 283 6.52 18.13 -19.91
N ALA A 284 6.46 16.86 -19.50
CA ALA A 284 7.08 16.38 -18.29
C ALA A 284 8.63 16.43 -18.35
N ALA A 285 9.24 16.18 -19.51
CA ALA A 285 10.69 16.26 -19.72
C ALA A 285 11.24 17.69 -19.54
N LYS A 286 10.47 18.70 -19.94
CA LYS A 286 10.81 20.12 -19.72
C LYS A 286 10.84 20.48 -18.24
N ALA A 287 9.96 19.87 -17.45
CA ALA A 287 9.86 20.06 -15.99
C ALA A 287 10.69 19.04 -15.18
N ALA A 288 11.53 18.22 -15.81
CA ALA A 288 12.24 17.15 -15.12
C ALA A 288 13.40 17.71 -14.26
N ASP A 289 13.36 17.38 -12.96
CA ASP A 289 14.33 17.83 -11.96
C ASP A 289 15.59 16.94 -11.88
N SER A 290 15.52 15.69 -12.36
CA SER A 290 16.63 14.73 -12.26
C SER A 290 17.03 14.10 -13.59
N ASP A 291 18.35 13.96 -13.79
CA ASP A 291 18.94 13.38 -14.99
C ASP A 291 18.53 11.93 -15.23
N ASN A 292 18.32 11.16 -14.17
CA ASN A 292 17.85 9.78 -14.29
C ASN A 292 16.44 9.71 -14.89
N THR A 293 15.53 10.58 -14.44
CA THR A 293 14.17 10.68 -14.99
C THR A 293 14.20 11.08 -16.46
N LEU A 294 15.05 12.07 -16.79
CA LEU A 294 15.21 12.56 -18.14
C LEU A 294 15.74 11.46 -19.08
N ALA A 295 16.70 10.66 -18.61
CA ALA A 295 17.22 9.51 -19.36
C ALA A 295 16.15 8.43 -19.59
N ILE A 296 15.28 8.16 -18.60
CA ILE A 296 14.17 7.21 -18.75
C ILE A 296 13.14 7.71 -19.77
N MET A 297 12.77 8.99 -19.70
CA MET A 297 11.86 9.60 -20.69
C MET A 297 12.44 9.53 -22.10
N ALA A 298 13.74 9.82 -22.26
CA ALA A 298 14.43 9.73 -23.54
C ALA A 298 14.38 8.32 -24.13
N LYS A 299 14.58 7.29 -23.29
CA LYS A 299 14.44 5.89 -23.68
C LYS A 299 13.03 5.55 -24.18
N ILE A 300 12.00 6.02 -23.47
CA ILE A 300 10.61 5.79 -23.86
C ILE A 300 10.31 6.47 -25.20
N ILE A 301 10.63 7.77 -25.32
CA ILE A 301 10.42 8.56 -26.54
C ILE A 301 11.16 7.95 -27.74
N GLY A 302 12.43 7.56 -27.55
CA GLY A 302 13.24 6.92 -28.59
C GLY A 302 12.65 5.61 -29.09
N VAL A 303 12.15 4.76 -28.20
CA VAL A 303 11.50 3.50 -28.61
C VAL A 303 10.17 3.76 -29.34
N ILE A 304 9.38 4.75 -28.90
CA ILE A 304 8.17 5.17 -29.61
C ILE A 304 8.50 5.72 -31.00
N GLY A 305 9.59 6.47 -31.15
CA GLY A 305 10.07 7.01 -32.42
C GLY A 305 10.50 5.96 -33.45
N ARG A 306 10.79 4.72 -33.03
CA ARG A 306 11.14 3.61 -33.95
C ARG A 306 9.92 2.92 -34.57
N ASN A 307 8.71 3.42 -34.33
CA ASN A 307 7.49 2.76 -34.73
C ASN A 307 7.06 3.09 -36.17
N ASP A 308 7.06 4.37 -36.53
CA ASP A 308 6.68 4.86 -37.85
C ASP A 308 7.37 6.19 -38.17
N SER A 309 7.41 6.55 -39.45
CA SER A 309 8.15 7.72 -39.92
C SER A 309 7.65 9.04 -39.33
N ASN A 310 6.35 9.20 -39.09
CA ASN A 310 5.80 10.45 -38.57
C ASN A 310 6.17 10.60 -37.09
N THR A 311 5.99 9.53 -36.32
CA THR A 311 6.37 9.49 -34.91
C THR A 311 7.88 9.61 -34.72
N ALA A 312 8.70 9.12 -35.66
CA ALA A 312 10.15 9.30 -35.66
C ALA A 312 10.56 10.77 -35.70
N HIS A 313 9.96 11.59 -36.57
CA HIS A 313 10.24 13.02 -36.63
C HIS A 313 9.90 13.73 -35.32
N ILE A 314 8.74 13.42 -34.74
CA ILE A 314 8.29 14.00 -33.47
C ILE A 314 9.23 13.61 -32.32
N ALA A 315 9.58 12.33 -32.23
CA ALA A 315 10.45 11.81 -31.18
C ALA A 315 11.87 12.39 -31.26
N VAL A 316 12.43 12.55 -32.47
CA VAL A 316 13.76 13.14 -32.65
C VAL A 316 13.76 14.62 -32.24
N ASP A 317 12.75 15.40 -32.61
CA ASP A 317 12.65 16.82 -32.21
C ASP A 317 12.61 16.96 -30.67
N ASP A 318 11.87 16.06 -30.01
CA ASP A 318 11.80 16.01 -28.55
C ASP A 318 13.13 15.62 -27.91
N LEU A 319 13.81 14.58 -28.43
CA LEU A 319 15.13 14.15 -27.94
C LEU A 319 16.20 15.23 -28.14
N ILE A 320 16.17 15.94 -29.27
CA ILE A 320 17.08 17.06 -29.54
C ILE A 320 16.83 18.18 -28.54
N THR A 321 15.56 18.54 -28.30
CA THR A 321 15.20 19.54 -27.28
C THR A 321 15.70 19.15 -25.88
N MET A 322 15.60 17.86 -25.51
CA MET A 322 16.13 17.36 -24.25
C MET A 322 17.66 17.44 -24.18
N SER A 323 18.35 17.15 -25.28
CA SER A 323 19.82 17.18 -25.36
C SER A 323 20.42 18.58 -25.20
N CYS A 324 19.66 19.65 -25.48
CA CYS A 324 20.06 21.04 -25.21
C CYS A 324 20.38 21.32 -23.74
N ARG A 325 19.89 20.48 -22.80
CA ARG A 325 20.20 20.61 -21.37
C ARG A 325 21.66 20.25 -21.03
N LEU A 326 22.38 19.59 -21.95
CA LEU A 326 23.78 19.16 -21.79
C LEU A 326 24.07 18.51 -20.43
N SER A 327 23.13 17.69 -19.96
CA SER A 327 23.20 17.08 -18.64
C SER A 327 23.84 15.69 -18.68
N GLY A 328 23.99 15.02 -17.52
CA GLY A 328 24.57 13.68 -17.43
C GLY A 328 23.78 12.61 -18.21
N SER A 329 22.54 12.92 -18.60
CA SER A 329 21.67 12.07 -19.43
C SER A 329 21.98 12.11 -20.93
N LEU A 330 22.82 13.05 -21.38
CA LEU A 330 23.13 13.28 -22.80
C LEU A 330 23.60 12.03 -23.56
N PRO A 331 24.48 11.16 -23.02
CA PRO A 331 24.89 9.94 -23.73
C PRO A 331 23.71 8.99 -24.00
N THR A 332 22.76 8.90 -23.07
CA THR A 332 21.56 8.08 -23.24
C THR A 332 20.64 8.68 -24.31
N ILE A 333 20.43 9.99 -24.27
CA ILE A 333 19.60 10.69 -25.27
C ILE A 333 20.17 10.49 -26.68
N LEU A 334 21.48 10.66 -26.86
CA LEU A 334 22.15 10.45 -28.14
C LEU A 334 22.03 9.01 -28.63
N LYS A 335 22.14 8.02 -27.74
CA LYS A 335 21.97 6.61 -28.10
C LYS A 335 20.55 6.31 -28.59
N GLU A 336 19.55 7.00 -28.04
CA GLU A 336 18.17 6.84 -28.50
C GLU A 336 17.93 7.52 -29.85
N ILE A 337 18.55 8.68 -30.11
CA ILE A 337 18.56 9.31 -31.45
C ILE A 337 19.22 8.37 -32.48
N GLU A 338 20.33 7.74 -32.12
CA GLU A 338 21.00 6.72 -32.95
C GLU A 338 20.04 5.58 -33.30
N GLY A 339 19.34 5.02 -32.31
CA GLY A 339 18.39 3.93 -32.56
C GLY A 339 17.19 4.32 -33.43
N VAL A 340 16.75 5.59 -33.40
CA VAL A 340 15.75 6.09 -34.34
C VAL A 340 16.35 6.28 -35.74
N ALA A 341 17.58 6.78 -35.84
CA ALA A 341 18.28 6.95 -37.11
C ALA A 341 18.48 5.62 -37.87
N GLU A 342 18.73 4.52 -37.15
CA GLU A 342 18.84 3.17 -37.74
C GLU A 342 17.55 2.73 -38.45
N CYS A 343 16.38 3.16 -37.96
CA CYS A 343 15.07 2.79 -38.53
C CYS A 343 14.57 3.83 -39.54
N PHE A 344 14.74 5.11 -39.24
CA PHE A 344 14.21 6.24 -39.99
C PHE A 344 15.25 7.36 -40.12
N PRO A 345 16.27 7.20 -40.99
CA PRO A 345 17.35 8.18 -41.13
C PRO A 345 16.84 9.55 -41.60
N ALA A 346 15.75 9.55 -42.39
CA ALA A 346 15.04 10.74 -42.84
C ALA A 346 14.68 11.71 -41.70
N ALA A 347 14.40 11.17 -40.50
CA ALA A 347 13.98 11.95 -39.34
C ALA A 347 15.11 12.78 -38.71
N VAL A 348 16.37 12.37 -38.89
CA VAL A 348 17.51 12.94 -38.19
C VAL A 348 18.25 14.00 -39.02
N TYR A 349 18.12 13.97 -40.35
CA TYR A 349 18.77 14.95 -41.25
C TYR A 349 18.63 16.42 -40.84
N PRO A 350 17.43 16.93 -40.45
CA PRO A 350 17.27 18.34 -40.11
C PRO A 350 18.10 18.78 -38.90
N HIS A 351 18.46 17.83 -38.04
CA HIS A 351 19.10 18.10 -36.75
C HIS A 351 20.62 17.83 -36.75
N LEU A 352 21.20 17.39 -37.88
CA LEU A 352 22.64 17.09 -38.00
C LEU A 352 23.53 18.29 -37.66
N ALA A 353 23.10 19.52 -37.98
CA ALA A 353 23.83 20.73 -37.64
C ALA A 353 23.98 20.90 -36.11
N PHE A 354 22.91 20.63 -35.36
CA PHE A 354 22.92 20.67 -33.91
C PHE A 354 23.79 19.53 -33.33
N ILE A 355 23.66 18.30 -33.83
CA ILE A 355 24.46 17.15 -33.36
C ILE A 355 25.97 17.38 -33.55
N ARG A 356 26.36 18.12 -34.60
CA ARG A 356 27.76 18.56 -34.81
C ARG A 356 28.24 19.61 -33.81
N SER A 357 27.33 20.37 -33.21
CA SER A 357 27.67 21.43 -32.26
C SER A 357 27.80 20.95 -30.81
N ILE A 358 27.42 19.70 -30.53
CA ILE A 358 27.50 19.12 -29.17
C ILE A 358 28.97 18.94 -28.79
N PRO A 359 29.41 19.43 -27.61
CA PRO A 359 30.78 19.27 -27.15
C PRO A 359 31.17 17.79 -27.05
N GLU A 360 32.14 17.35 -27.85
CA GLU A 360 32.67 15.97 -27.87
C GLU A 360 33.63 15.70 -26.70
N THR A 361 33.33 16.23 -25.50
CA THR A 361 34.22 16.16 -24.33
C THR A 361 34.30 14.77 -23.70
N LEU A 362 33.40 13.85 -24.06
CA LEU A 362 33.34 12.47 -23.57
C LEU A 362 33.48 11.48 -24.75
N PRO A 363 34.36 10.45 -24.65
CA PRO A 363 34.57 9.48 -25.74
C PRO A 363 33.29 8.74 -26.16
N SER A 364 32.38 8.52 -25.21
CA SER A 364 31.09 7.86 -25.44
C SER A 364 30.12 8.70 -26.29
N THR A 365 30.14 10.04 -26.17
CA THR A 365 29.26 10.92 -26.96
C THR A 365 29.81 11.12 -28.38
N SER A 366 31.14 11.27 -28.54
CA SER A 366 31.78 11.40 -29.86
C SER A 366 31.53 10.18 -30.75
N ALA A 367 31.66 8.96 -30.21
CA ALA A 367 31.41 7.74 -30.97
C ALA A 367 29.94 7.58 -31.42
N VAL A 368 28.98 7.96 -30.57
CA VAL A 368 27.54 7.91 -30.91
C VAL A 368 27.21 8.97 -31.97
N CYS A 369 27.69 10.19 -31.81
CA CYS A 369 27.51 11.25 -32.81
C CYS A 369 28.09 10.86 -34.18
N ALA A 370 29.25 10.18 -34.22
CA ALA A 370 29.84 9.70 -35.46
C ALA A 370 28.98 8.64 -36.16
N ARG A 371 28.35 7.73 -35.40
CA ARG A 371 27.46 6.70 -35.97
C ARG A 371 26.15 7.28 -36.50
N ILE A 372 25.54 8.23 -35.78
CA ILE A 372 24.35 8.95 -36.27
C ILE A 372 24.62 9.62 -37.63
N ARG A 373 25.80 10.22 -37.80
CA ARG A 373 26.25 10.84 -39.07
C ARG A 373 26.49 9.84 -40.20
N ALA A 374 26.74 8.57 -39.90
CA ALA A 374 26.95 7.54 -40.91
C ALA A 374 25.62 6.91 -41.37
N LEU A 375 24.60 6.94 -40.50
CA LEU A 375 23.26 6.41 -40.76
C LEU A 375 22.35 7.42 -41.45
N SER A 376 22.59 8.71 -41.24
CA SER A 376 21.93 9.83 -41.92
C SER A 376 22.83 10.27 -43.08
#